data_AF-A0A3D0I715-F1
#
_entry.id   AF-A0A3D0I715-F1
#
_cell.length_a   1.000
_cell.length_b   1.000
_cell.length_c   1.000
_cell.angle_alpha   90.00
_cell.angle_beta   90.00
_cell.angle_gamma   90.00
#
_symmetry.space_group_name_H-M   'P 1'
#
loop_
_entity.id
_entity.type
_entity.pdbx_description
1 polymer ?
#
loop_
_entity_poly.entity_id
_entity_poly.type
_entity_poly.pdbx_seq_one_letter_code
_entity_poly.pdbx_strand_id
1 'polypeptide(L)'
;MAAAPSIKGAAFSFVVEKTLKLVSAGAISRAELARRLTPAGLAVIDRPIVVIQWYDINLYARMMELLRDTAGEGRNEYLVRHGEEAAERLLQKGLYQQMEYLKRMDFGGESDPSARYQAFGRDLRLLISLGPSLFNFGHQEVKNDPQHEDRYMLEISEASPYPEVLCWSTQGFNNRMAAVHDTPDLWRWERPRIDLVRYRMTRSV
;
A
#
# COMPACT_ATOMS: atom_id res chain seq x y z
N MET A 1 6.98 -12.45 23.39
CA MET A 1 7.55 -12.59 22.03
C MET A 1 6.84 -11.59 21.14
N ALA A 2 7.56 -10.86 20.29
CA ALA A 2 6.92 -10.01 19.29
C ALA A 2 6.09 -10.90 18.34
N ALA A 3 4.90 -10.44 17.96
CA ALA A 3 4.09 -11.15 16.98
C ALA A 3 4.84 -11.22 15.64
N ALA A 4 4.71 -12.32 14.90
CA ALA A 4 5.32 -12.43 13.58
C ALA A 4 4.79 -11.31 12.65
N PRO A 5 5.67 -10.64 11.87
CA PRO A 5 5.25 -9.61 10.94
C PRO A 5 4.18 -10.12 9.96
N SER A 6 3.05 -9.44 9.92
CA SER A 6 1.84 -9.93 9.28
C SER A 6 1.01 -8.81 8.66
N ILE A 7 0.22 -9.18 7.66
CA ILE A 7 -0.77 -8.36 6.97
C ILE A 7 -2.19 -8.86 7.29
N LYS A 8 -3.15 -7.94 7.39
CA LYS A 8 -4.55 -8.23 7.66
C LYS A 8 -5.21 -8.94 6.46
N GLY A 9 -6.06 -9.92 6.73
CA GLY A 9 -6.82 -10.67 5.73
C GLY A 9 -7.59 -9.78 4.74
N ALA A 10 -8.09 -8.64 5.21
CA ALA A 10 -8.74 -7.62 4.38
C ALA A 10 -7.88 -7.16 3.18
N ALA A 11 -6.57 -6.96 3.38
CA ALA A 11 -5.65 -6.59 2.31
C ALA A 11 -5.08 -7.84 1.61
N PHE A 12 -4.76 -8.89 2.38
CA PHE A 12 -4.18 -10.13 1.86
C PHE A 12 -5.08 -10.83 0.83
N SER A 13 -6.39 -10.86 1.08
CA SER A 13 -7.38 -11.49 0.19
C SER A 13 -7.33 -10.96 -1.24
N PHE A 14 -6.99 -9.68 -1.44
CA PHE A 14 -6.92 -9.09 -2.78
C PHE A 14 -5.83 -9.73 -3.64
N VAL A 15 -4.66 -10.02 -3.06
CA VAL A 15 -3.55 -10.67 -3.76
C VAL A 15 -3.87 -12.15 -4.03
N VAL A 16 -4.52 -12.82 -3.07
CA VAL A 16 -4.97 -14.20 -3.25
C VAL A 16 -5.98 -14.30 -4.40
N GLU A 17 -6.98 -13.42 -4.44
CA GLU A 17 -7.96 -13.34 -5.54
C GLU A 17 -7.29 -13.21 -6.91
N LYS A 18 -6.33 -12.29 -7.06
CA LYS A 18 -5.61 -12.09 -8.32
C LYS A 18 -4.78 -13.32 -8.71
N THR A 19 -4.13 -13.96 -7.73
CA THR A 19 -3.33 -15.17 -7.96
C THR A 19 -4.21 -16.34 -8.43
N LEU A 20 -5.33 -16.58 -7.74
CA LEU A 20 -6.27 -17.65 -8.10
C LEU A 20 -6.91 -17.41 -9.48
N LYS A 21 -7.14 -16.17 -9.89
CA LYS A 21 -7.59 -15.84 -11.25
C LYS A 21 -6.58 -16.26 -12.31
N LEU A 22 -5.29 -16.02 -12.10
CA LEU A 22 -4.24 -16.46 -13.03
C LEU A 22 -4.11 -17.99 -13.07
N VAL A 23 -4.30 -18.66 -11.94
CA VAL A 23 -4.32 -20.13 -11.87
C VAL A 23 -5.51 -20.67 -12.65
N SER A 24 -6.71 -20.13 -12.42
CA SER A 24 -7.92 -20.54 -13.14
C SER A 24 -7.85 -20.27 -14.64
N ALA A 25 -7.13 -19.24 -15.06
CA ALA A 25 -6.88 -18.94 -16.47
C ALA A 25 -5.76 -19.77 -17.10
N GLY A 26 -5.08 -20.65 -16.33
CA GLY A 26 -3.96 -21.45 -16.80
C GLY A 26 -2.65 -20.67 -17.00
N ALA A 27 -2.61 -19.38 -16.69
CA ALA A 27 -1.41 -18.55 -16.78
C ALA A 27 -0.36 -18.93 -15.72
N ILE A 28 -0.81 -19.50 -14.59
CA ILE A 28 0.06 -20.06 -13.54
C ILE A 28 -0.37 -21.50 -13.30
N SER A 29 0.53 -22.45 -13.51
CA SER A 29 0.25 -23.84 -13.16
C SER A 29 0.30 -24.04 -11.64
N ARG A 30 -0.40 -25.06 -11.14
CA ARG A 30 -0.33 -25.42 -9.73
C ARG A 30 1.09 -25.81 -9.29
N ALA A 31 1.84 -26.45 -10.18
CA ALA A 31 3.24 -26.79 -9.95
C ALA A 31 4.11 -25.54 -9.82
N GLU A 32 3.87 -24.49 -10.65
CA GLU A 32 4.56 -23.20 -10.52
C GLU A 32 4.29 -22.56 -9.16
N LEU A 33 3.02 -22.51 -8.77
CA LEU A 33 2.62 -21.95 -7.49
C LEU A 33 3.30 -22.68 -6.32
N ALA A 34 3.43 -24.01 -6.40
CA ALA A 34 4.12 -24.82 -5.40
C ALA A 34 5.64 -24.65 -5.37
N ARG A 35 6.26 -24.23 -6.48
CA ARG A 35 7.69 -23.87 -6.50
C ARG A 35 7.97 -22.53 -5.83
N ARG A 36 7.01 -21.60 -5.88
CA ARG A 36 7.16 -20.22 -5.37
C ARG A 36 6.74 -20.08 -3.91
N LEU A 37 5.73 -20.84 -3.49
CA LEU A 37 5.16 -20.81 -2.15
C LEU A 37 5.65 -21.99 -1.30
N THR A 38 5.74 -21.78 0.01
CA THR A 38 5.99 -22.89 0.95
C THR A 38 4.75 -23.79 1.02
N PRO A 39 4.87 -25.06 1.46
CA PRO A 39 3.72 -25.94 1.66
C PRO A 39 2.65 -25.34 2.58
N ALA A 40 3.06 -24.63 3.64
CA ALA A 40 2.15 -23.91 4.52
C ALA A 40 1.46 -22.74 3.79
N GLY A 41 2.18 -22.01 2.93
CA GLY A 41 1.62 -20.95 2.10
C GLY A 41 0.59 -21.46 1.09
N LEU A 42 0.82 -22.61 0.47
CA LEU A 42 -0.16 -23.29 -0.39
C LEU A 42 -1.44 -23.63 0.38
N ALA A 43 -1.32 -24.20 1.57
CA ALA A 43 -2.48 -24.56 2.39
C ALA A 43 -3.32 -23.33 2.79
N VAL A 44 -2.71 -22.14 2.90
CA VAL A 44 -3.41 -20.89 3.17
C VAL A 44 -4.25 -20.45 1.98
N ILE A 45 -3.71 -20.49 0.76
CA ILE A 45 -4.44 -20.04 -0.45
C ILE A 45 -5.53 -21.00 -0.90
N ASP A 46 -5.49 -22.26 -0.44
CA ASP A 46 -6.52 -23.27 -0.71
C ASP A 46 -7.78 -23.12 0.14
N ARG A 47 -7.76 -22.16 1.08
CA ARG A 47 -8.86 -21.91 2.01
C ARG A 47 -9.39 -20.49 1.82
N PRO A 48 -10.67 -20.26 2.13
CA PRO A 48 -11.20 -18.90 2.19
C PRO A 48 -10.38 -18.03 3.15
N ILE A 49 -10.00 -16.83 2.69
CA ILE A 49 -9.27 -15.86 3.50
C ILE A 49 -10.23 -15.19 4.50
N VAL A 50 -9.91 -15.30 5.78
CA VAL A 50 -10.67 -14.67 6.87
C VAL A 50 -10.19 -13.24 7.04
N VAL A 51 -11.06 -12.27 6.74
CA VAL A 51 -10.75 -10.83 6.68
C VAL A 51 -10.08 -10.30 7.95
N ILE A 52 -10.50 -10.77 9.13
CA ILE A 52 -9.99 -10.30 10.42
C ILE A 52 -8.68 -10.97 10.87
N GLN A 53 -8.24 -12.03 10.20
CA GLN A 53 -7.06 -12.80 10.58
C GLN A 53 -5.76 -12.12 10.08
N TRP A 54 -4.65 -12.43 10.74
CA TRP A 54 -3.30 -12.01 10.33
C TRP A 54 -2.62 -13.11 9.49
N TYR A 55 -1.96 -12.71 8.42
CA TYR A 55 -1.26 -13.58 7.48
C TYR A 55 0.20 -13.16 7.34
N ASP A 56 1.10 -14.12 7.17
CA ASP A 56 2.54 -13.87 7.05
C ASP A 56 2.85 -12.91 5.89
N ILE A 57 3.57 -11.83 6.18
CA ILE A 57 3.98 -10.85 5.18
C ILE A 57 4.88 -11.44 4.09
N ASN A 58 5.68 -12.47 4.40
CA ASN A 58 6.54 -13.13 3.42
C ASN A 58 5.73 -13.93 2.40
N LEU A 59 4.59 -14.48 2.82
CA LEU A 59 3.65 -15.13 1.90
C LEU A 59 3.02 -14.11 0.95
N TYR A 60 2.61 -12.94 1.49
CA TYR A 60 2.15 -11.82 0.68
C TYR A 60 3.21 -11.39 -0.34
N ALA A 61 4.46 -11.23 0.10
CA ALA A 61 5.56 -10.81 -0.76
C ALA A 61 5.76 -11.76 -1.95
N ARG A 62 5.86 -13.07 -1.68
CA ARG A 62 6.04 -14.11 -2.71
C ARG A 62 4.90 -14.13 -3.74
N MET A 63 3.66 -13.91 -3.31
CA MET A 63 2.53 -13.84 -4.22
C MET A 63 2.56 -12.55 -5.06
N MET A 64 2.91 -11.42 -4.47
CA MET A 64 3.06 -10.16 -5.21
C MET A 64 4.19 -10.23 -6.24
N GLU A 65 5.32 -10.86 -5.89
CA GLU A 65 6.42 -11.14 -6.82
C GLU A 65 5.96 -12.04 -7.97
N LEU A 66 5.21 -13.11 -7.68
CA LEU A 66 4.61 -13.96 -8.71
C LEU A 66 3.65 -13.18 -9.63
N LEU A 67 2.78 -12.33 -9.08
CA LEU A 67 1.89 -11.49 -9.87
C LEU A 67 2.66 -10.50 -10.75
N ARG A 68 3.70 -9.86 -10.22
CA ARG A 68 4.60 -8.99 -10.99
C ARG A 68 5.25 -9.76 -12.13
N ASP A 69 5.82 -10.92 -11.85
CA ASP A 69 6.59 -11.69 -12.83
C ASP A 69 5.68 -12.24 -13.95
N THR A 70 4.46 -12.68 -13.61
CA THR A 70 3.53 -13.26 -14.58
C THR A 70 2.64 -12.22 -15.26
N ALA A 71 1.84 -11.49 -14.50
CA ALA A 71 0.86 -10.55 -15.05
C ALA A 71 1.43 -9.14 -15.29
N GLY A 72 2.52 -8.81 -14.61
CA GLY A 72 3.28 -7.58 -14.83
C GLY A 72 4.45 -7.75 -15.80
N GLU A 73 4.73 -8.96 -16.30
CA GLU A 73 5.88 -9.25 -17.16
C GLU A 73 7.22 -8.80 -16.52
N GLY A 74 7.31 -8.94 -15.20
CA GLY A 74 8.49 -8.53 -14.40
C GLY A 74 8.56 -7.04 -14.07
N ARG A 75 7.59 -6.23 -14.51
CA ARG A 75 7.61 -4.76 -14.35
C ARG A 75 6.99 -4.29 -13.04
N ASN A 76 7.68 -3.42 -12.31
CA ASN A 76 7.22 -2.89 -11.01
C ASN A 76 5.99 -1.97 -11.14
N GLU A 77 5.73 -1.43 -12.32
CA GLU A 77 4.52 -0.68 -12.66
C GLU A 77 3.25 -1.49 -12.36
N TYR A 78 3.31 -2.82 -12.47
CA TYR A 78 2.22 -3.68 -12.04
C TYR A 78 1.91 -3.55 -10.55
N LEU A 79 2.94 -3.45 -9.71
CA LEU A 79 2.81 -3.33 -8.26
C LEU A 79 2.27 -1.95 -7.89
N VAL A 80 2.71 -0.90 -8.58
CA VAL A 80 2.16 0.46 -8.43
C VAL A 80 0.67 0.44 -8.73
N ARG A 81 0.26 -0.09 -9.90
CA ARG A 81 -1.15 -0.22 -10.27
C ARG A 81 -1.96 -1.08 -9.29
N HIS A 82 -1.37 -2.15 -8.76
CA HIS A 82 -2.02 -2.95 -7.71
C HIS A 82 -2.36 -2.09 -6.48
N GLY A 83 -1.44 -1.21 -6.07
CA GLY A 83 -1.66 -0.24 -5.01
C GLY A 83 -2.78 0.75 -5.30
N GLU A 84 -2.82 1.27 -6.53
CA GLU A 84 -3.88 2.17 -6.99
C GLU A 84 -5.26 1.49 -6.92
N GLU A 85 -5.37 0.26 -7.42
CA GLU A 85 -6.60 -0.52 -7.34
C GLU A 85 -7.02 -0.79 -5.88
N ALA A 86 -6.06 -0.99 -4.97
CA ALA A 86 -6.35 -1.17 -3.55
C ALA A 86 -6.92 0.10 -2.91
N ALA A 87 -6.38 1.27 -3.26
CA ALA A 87 -6.92 2.57 -2.85
C ALA A 87 -8.34 2.79 -3.40
N GLU A 88 -8.57 2.47 -4.68
CA GLU A 88 -9.91 2.57 -5.27
C GLU A 88 -10.93 1.67 -4.58
N ARG A 89 -10.56 0.42 -4.26
CA ARG A 89 -11.40 -0.49 -3.48
C ARG A 89 -11.75 0.08 -2.10
N LEU A 90 -10.80 0.74 -1.45
CA LEU A 90 -11.02 1.37 -0.14
C LEU A 90 -12.00 2.54 -0.26
N LEU A 91 -11.83 3.39 -1.27
CA LEU A 91 -12.72 4.54 -1.55
C LEU A 91 -14.14 4.07 -1.91
N GLN A 92 -14.29 3.08 -2.81
CA GLN A 92 -15.58 2.57 -3.26
C GLN A 92 -16.40 1.90 -2.15
N LYS A 93 -15.75 1.21 -1.22
CA LYS A 93 -16.45 0.53 -0.12
C LYS A 93 -16.99 1.48 0.95
N GLY A 94 -16.79 2.79 0.81
CA GLY A 94 -17.24 3.78 1.81
C GLY A 94 -16.55 3.61 3.17
N LEU A 95 -15.55 2.73 3.28
CA LEU A 95 -14.74 2.53 4.49
C LEU A 95 -13.90 3.78 4.80
N TYR A 96 -13.81 4.70 3.84
CA TYR A 96 -13.20 6.01 3.96
C TYR A 96 -14.21 7.17 3.92
N GLN A 97 -15.40 7.00 4.52
CA GLN A 97 -16.35 8.09 4.77
C GLN A 97 -15.72 9.32 5.44
N GLN A 98 -14.64 9.13 6.22
CA GLN A 98 -13.87 10.22 6.82
C GLN A 98 -13.16 11.10 5.77
N MET A 99 -12.77 10.56 4.60
CA MET A 99 -12.30 11.39 3.48
C MET A 99 -13.43 11.94 2.62
N GLU A 100 -14.62 11.34 2.61
CA GLU A 100 -15.80 11.99 2.02
C GLU A 100 -16.21 13.25 2.80
N TYR A 101 -15.88 13.33 4.10
CA TYR A 101 -15.95 14.58 4.86
C TYR A 101 -14.87 15.58 4.42
N LEU A 102 -13.65 15.11 4.15
CA LEU A 102 -12.53 15.96 3.72
C LEU A 102 -12.71 16.48 2.29
N LYS A 103 -13.22 15.68 1.34
CA LYS A 103 -13.62 16.12 -0.01
C LYS A 103 -14.66 17.25 0.00
N ARG A 104 -15.48 17.33 1.06
CA ARG A 104 -16.48 18.40 1.21
C ARG A 104 -15.90 19.67 1.81
N MET A 105 -14.71 19.61 2.42
CA MET A 105 -13.94 20.81 2.68
C MET A 105 -13.28 21.19 1.35
N ASP A 106 -13.70 22.33 0.81
CA ASP A 106 -13.38 22.77 -0.54
C ASP A 106 -11.88 23.09 -0.71
N PHE A 107 -11.06 22.05 -0.94
CA PHE A 107 -9.64 22.21 -1.27
C PHE A 107 -9.41 22.95 -2.60
N GLY A 108 -10.42 22.94 -3.48
CA GLY A 108 -10.39 23.66 -4.75
C GLY A 108 -10.62 25.17 -4.60
N GLY A 109 -11.14 25.61 -3.45
CA GLY A 109 -11.49 27.01 -3.17
C GLY A 109 -10.47 27.78 -2.33
N GLU A 110 -9.53 27.12 -1.64
CA GLU A 110 -8.51 27.79 -0.84
C GLU A 110 -7.36 28.31 -1.72
N SER A 111 -7.35 29.61 -1.99
CA SER A 111 -6.29 30.29 -2.74
C SER A 111 -4.97 30.42 -1.97
N ASP A 112 -4.96 30.15 -0.66
CA ASP A 112 -3.78 30.24 0.20
C ASP A 112 -2.96 28.93 0.17
N PRO A 113 -1.74 28.92 -0.38
CA PRO A 113 -0.87 27.75 -0.40
C PRO A 113 -0.57 27.17 0.99
N SER A 114 -0.50 28.01 2.02
CA SER A 114 -0.23 27.57 3.40
C SER A 114 -1.40 26.77 3.98
N ALA A 115 -2.62 27.25 3.76
CA ALA A 115 -3.84 26.55 4.17
C ALA A 115 -3.95 25.18 3.49
N ARG A 116 -3.70 25.13 2.17
CA ARG A 116 -3.69 23.89 1.37
C ARG A 116 -2.65 22.89 1.88
N TYR A 117 -1.43 23.34 2.15
CA TYR A 117 -0.38 22.51 2.75
C TYR A 117 -0.83 21.90 4.07
N GLN A 118 -1.30 22.71 5.02
CA GLN A 118 -1.75 22.24 6.33
C GLN A 118 -2.93 21.27 6.24
N ALA A 119 -3.87 21.53 5.33
CA ALA A 119 -5.02 20.68 5.11
C ALA A 119 -4.63 19.31 4.55
N PHE A 120 -3.77 19.28 3.52
CA PHE A 120 -3.21 18.03 3.00
C PHE A 120 -2.47 17.24 4.09
N GLY A 121 -1.70 17.91 4.96
CA GLY A 121 -1.02 17.26 6.09
C GLY A 121 -1.96 16.64 7.11
N ARG A 122 -3.16 17.20 7.35
CA ARG A 122 -4.17 16.58 8.22
C ARG A 122 -4.71 15.30 7.60
N ASP A 123 -5.02 15.34 6.31
CA ASP A 123 -5.59 14.21 5.57
C ASP A 123 -4.59 13.06 5.45
N LEU A 124 -3.32 13.40 5.24
CA LEU A 124 -2.23 12.44 5.21
C LEU A 124 -2.05 11.71 6.56
N ARG A 125 -2.15 12.43 7.69
CA ARG A 125 -2.10 11.82 9.03
C ARG A 125 -3.28 10.89 9.28
N LEU A 126 -4.47 11.26 8.81
CA LEU A 126 -5.63 10.39 8.87
C LEU A 126 -5.40 9.14 8.01
N LEU A 127 -4.86 9.27 6.81
CA LEU A 127 -4.55 8.16 5.91
C LEU A 127 -3.61 7.13 6.56
N ILE A 128 -2.48 7.58 7.10
CA ILE A 128 -1.49 6.66 7.69
C ILE A 128 -1.98 6.00 8.99
N SER A 129 -3.00 6.56 9.64
CA SER A 129 -3.62 5.96 10.84
C SER A 129 -4.26 4.59 10.59
N LEU A 130 -4.51 4.24 9.31
CA LEU A 130 -4.95 2.89 8.93
C LEU A 130 -3.86 1.85 8.96
N GLY A 131 -2.58 2.24 8.88
CA GLY A 131 -1.45 1.32 8.82
C GLY A 131 -1.52 0.21 9.88
N PRO A 132 -1.70 0.55 11.17
CA PRO A 132 -1.83 -0.43 12.25
C PRO A 132 -3.02 -1.39 12.14
N SER A 133 -4.06 -1.05 11.37
CA SER A 133 -5.20 -1.95 11.12
C SER A 133 -4.90 -2.98 10.03
N LEU A 134 -3.93 -2.68 9.16
CA LEU A 134 -3.54 -3.50 8.00
C LEU A 134 -2.25 -4.28 8.24
N PHE A 135 -1.34 -3.76 9.06
CA PHE A 135 -0.04 -4.36 9.38
C PHE A 135 0.18 -4.32 10.88
N ASN A 136 0.80 -5.37 11.42
CA ASN A 136 1.19 -5.43 12.83
C ASN A 136 2.67 -5.06 13.06
N PHE A 137 3.31 -4.46 12.03
CA PHE A 137 4.71 -4.06 12.01
C PHE A 137 4.84 -2.75 11.22
N GLY A 138 5.98 -2.07 11.39
CA GLY A 138 6.26 -0.80 10.74
C GLY A 138 5.48 0.35 11.38
N HIS A 139 6.20 1.39 11.80
CA HIS A 139 5.58 2.58 12.38
C HIS A 139 5.62 3.72 11.36
N GLN A 140 4.43 4.19 10.96
CA GLN A 140 4.29 5.25 9.97
C GLN A 140 4.20 6.63 10.65
N GLU A 141 4.92 7.60 10.10
CA GLU A 141 4.90 8.99 10.57
C GLU A 141 4.87 9.96 9.38
N VAL A 142 4.10 11.04 9.51
CA VAL A 142 4.13 12.18 8.58
C VAL A 142 5.07 13.24 9.12
N LYS A 143 6.07 13.63 8.32
CA LYS A 143 7.03 14.70 8.62
C LYS A 143 6.99 15.78 7.56
N ASN A 144 7.36 17.00 7.92
CA ASN A 144 7.74 17.99 6.92
C ASN A 144 9.01 17.52 6.22
N ASP A 145 9.12 17.78 4.92
CA ASP A 145 10.35 17.48 4.18
C ASP A 145 11.45 18.49 4.59
N PRO A 146 12.58 18.04 5.16
CA PRO A 146 13.65 18.95 5.55
C PRO A 146 14.31 19.68 4.37
N GLN A 147 14.09 19.24 3.13
CA GLN A 147 14.64 19.86 1.92
C GLN A 147 13.67 20.82 1.24
N HIS A 148 12.37 20.80 1.61
CA HIS A 148 11.32 21.55 0.95
C HIS A 148 10.23 21.95 1.96
N GLU A 149 10.09 23.24 2.24
CA GLU A 149 9.19 23.78 3.29
C GLU A 149 7.70 23.50 3.04
N ASP A 150 7.32 23.21 1.80
CA ASP A 150 5.96 23.03 1.30
C ASP A 150 5.68 21.57 0.89
N ARG A 151 6.46 20.62 1.42
CA ARG A 151 6.31 19.19 1.13
C ARG A 151 6.31 18.36 2.40
N TYR A 152 5.64 17.22 2.31
CA TYR A 152 5.66 16.18 3.31
C TYR A 152 6.54 15.01 2.89
N MET A 153 6.98 14.29 3.91
CA MET A 153 7.64 13.00 3.83
C MET A 153 6.89 12.03 4.73
N LEU A 154 6.66 10.81 4.24
CA LEU A 154 6.23 9.69 5.05
C LEU A 154 7.44 8.85 5.42
N GLU A 155 7.61 8.54 6.69
CA GLU A 155 8.60 7.56 7.12
C GLU A 155 7.89 6.31 7.65
N ILE A 156 8.42 5.14 7.32
CA ILE A 156 8.06 3.87 7.94
C ILE A 156 9.32 3.37 8.66
N SER A 157 9.36 3.52 9.98
CA SER A 157 10.41 2.95 10.83
C SER A 157 10.09 1.51 11.19
N GLU A 158 11.09 0.77 11.73
CA GLU A 158 10.98 -0.67 11.99
C GLU A 158 10.58 -1.46 10.73
N ALA A 159 11.02 -0.99 9.56
CA ALA A 159 10.59 -1.47 8.25
C ALA A 159 11.41 -2.66 7.71
N SER A 160 12.21 -3.33 8.56
CA SER A 160 12.95 -4.53 8.16
C SER A 160 12.06 -5.63 7.57
N PRO A 161 10.84 -5.90 8.11
CA PRO A 161 9.94 -6.87 7.52
C PRO A 161 9.02 -6.29 6.43
N TYR A 162 9.25 -5.05 6.00
CA TYR A 162 8.46 -4.40 4.94
C TYR A 162 9.06 -4.76 3.58
N PRO A 163 8.47 -5.68 2.80
CA PRO A 163 9.10 -6.17 1.57
C PRO A 163 9.06 -5.10 0.47
N GLU A 164 10.00 -5.15 -0.47
CA GLU A 164 10.09 -4.14 -1.54
C GLU A 164 8.83 -4.08 -2.41
N VAL A 165 8.19 -5.22 -2.69
CA VAL A 165 6.93 -5.26 -3.43
C VAL A 165 5.81 -4.49 -2.73
N LEU A 166 5.84 -4.42 -1.40
CA LEU A 166 4.93 -3.58 -0.64
C LEU A 166 5.30 -2.09 -0.75
N CYS A 167 6.58 -1.73 -0.91
CA CYS A 167 6.97 -0.35 -1.17
C CYS A 167 6.36 0.19 -2.47
N TRP A 168 6.48 -0.58 -3.55
CA TRP A 168 5.88 -0.22 -4.85
C TRP A 168 4.36 -0.10 -4.78
N SER A 169 3.70 -1.07 -4.12
CA SER A 169 2.26 -1.03 -3.91
C SER A 169 1.82 0.15 -3.06
N THR A 170 2.52 0.47 -1.99
CA THR A 170 2.19 1.62 -1.13
C THR A 170 2.42 2.95 -1.86
N GLN A 171 3.42 3.04 -2.75
CA GLN A 171 3.58 4.21 -3.61
C GLN A 171 2.35 4.43 -4.49
N GLY A 172 1.89 3.40 -5.19
CA GLY A 172 0.68 3.49 -6.02
C GLY A 172 -0.57 3.83 -5.20
N PHE A 173 -0.73 3.21 -4.03
CA PHE A 173 -1.81 3.54 -3.10
C PHE A 173 -1.79 5.02 -2.71
N ASN A 174 -0.64 5.54 -2.26
CA ASN A 174 -0.50 6.94 -1.85
C ASN A 174 -0.74 7.91 -3.02
N ASN A 175 -0.26 7.60 -4.22
CA ASN A 175 -0.50 8.40 -5.42
C ASN A 175 -1.98 8.44 -5.81
N ARG A 176 -2.67 7.30 -5.68
CA ARG A 176 -4.11 7.25 -5.96
C ARG A 176 -4.92 8.04 -4.94
N MET A 177 -4.53 8.00 -3.67
CA MET A 177 -5.14 8.83 -2.63
C MET A 177 -4.86 10.32 -2.85
N ALA A 178 -3.64 10.70 -3.26
CA ALA A 178 -3.32 12.08 -3.61
C ALA A 178 -4.11 12.60 -4.83
N ALA A 179 -4.42 11.72 -5.80
CA ALA A 179 -5.26 12.08 -6.94
C ALA A 179 -6.68 12.52 -6.55
N VAL A 180 -7.16 12.21 -5.34
CA VAL A 180 -8.43 12.74 -4.80
C VAL A 180 -8.35 14.26 -4.55
N HIS A 181 -7.14 14.78 -4.36
CA HIS A 181 -6.85 16.20 -4.16
C HIS A 181 -6.22 16.82 -5.43
N ASP A 182 -6.54 16.30 -6.62
CA ASP A 182 -5.99 16.74 -7.92
C ASP A 182 -4.45 16.75 -8.00
N THR A 183 -3.79 15.92 -7.19
CA THR A 183 -2.32 15.81 -7.12
C THR A 183 -1.83 14.38 -7.37
N PRO A 184 -2.10 13.79 -8.57
CA PRO A 184 -1.58 12.47 -8.90
C PRO A 184 -0.04 12.46 -8.99
N ASP A 185 0.53 11.25 -8.91
CA ASP A 185 1.96 10.95 -9.04
C ASP A 185 2.89 11.67 -8.07
N LEU A 186 2.35 12.06 -6.91
CA LEU A 186 3.02 12.92 -5.94
C LEU A 186 4.17 12.25 -5.19
N TRP A 187 4.10 10.95 -4.92
CA TRP A 187 5.00 10.25 -4.01
C TRP A 187 6.02 9.37 -4.75
N ARG A 188 7.26 9.36 -4.26
CA ARG A 188 8.30 8.41 -4.63
C ARG A 188 8.94 7.80 -3.40
N TRP A 189 9.20 6.50 -3.43
CA TRP A 189 9.78 5.78 -2.31
C TRP A 189 11.30 5.61 -2.46
N GLU A 190 11.99 5.56 -1.32
CA GLU A 190 13.38 5.14 -1.19
C GLU A 190 13.55 4.31 0.09
N ARG A 191 14.62 3.51 0.16
CA ARG A 191 15.00 2.77 1.37
C ARG A 191 16.43 3.15 1.79
N PRO A 192 16.58 4.19 2.62
CA PRO A 192 17.91 4.64 3.07
C PRO A 192 18.64 3.61 3.92
N ARG A 193 17.90 2.79 4.68
CA ARG A 193 18.42 1.70 5.51
C ARG A 193 17.40 0.57 5.60
N ILE A 194 17.83 -0.63 5.99
CA ILE A 194 16.98 -1.83 5.98
C ILE A 194 15.68 -1.64 6.79
N ASP A 195 15.75 -0.94 7.91
CA ASP A 195 14.66 -0.70 8.86
C ASP A 195 13.95 0.65 8.67
N LEU A 196 14.17 1.33 7.55
CA LEU A 196 13.51 2.60 7.22
C LEU A 196 13.15 2.69 5.74
N VAL A 197 11.87 2.87 5.47
CA VAL A 197 11.36 3.26 4.14
C VAL A 197 10.89 4.69 4.22
N ARG A 198 11.16 5.49 3.18
CA ARG A 198 10.67 6.86 3.06
C ARG A 198 9.87 7.02 1.78
N TYR A 199 8.80 7.80 1.84
CA TYR A 199 8.09 8.32 0.67
C TYR A 199 8.19 9.83 0.70
N ARG A 200 8.72 10.43 -0.36
CA ARG A 200 8.90 11.88 -0.47
C ARG A 200 7.98 12.43 -1.55
N MET A 201 7.38 13.58 -1.30
CA MET A 201 6.65 14.31 -2.33
C MET A 201 7.63 14.84 -3.38
N THR A 202 7.30 14.68 -4.67
CA THR A 202 8.11 15.14 -5.80
C THR A 202 7.86 16.60 -6.15
N ARG A 203 6.73 17.14 -5.70
CA ARG A 203 6.27 18.52 -5.89
C ARG A 203 5.39 18.93 -4.72
N SER A 204 5.16 20.22 -4.59
CA SER A 204 4.27 20.81 -3.59
C SER A 204 2.81 20.56 -3.98
N VAL A 205 1.93 20.48 -2.97
CA VAL A 205 0.47 20.39 -3.20
C VAL A 205 -0.10 21.72 -3.61
#